data_AF-A0A368EYE6-F1
#
_entry.id   AF-A0A368EYE6-F1
#
_cell.length_a   1.000
_cell.length_b   1.000
_cell.length_c   1.000
_cell.angle_alpha   90.00
_cell.angle_beta   90.00
_cell.angle_gamma   90.00
#
_symmetry.space_group_name_H-M   'P 1'
#
loop_
_entity.id
_entity.type
_entity.pdbx_description
1 polymer ?
#
loop_
_entity_poly.entity_id
_entity_poly.type
_entity_poly.pdbx_seq_one_letter_code
_entity_poly.pdbx_strand_id
1 'polypeptide(L)' 'MILSADGKTAVPLGDHELPLLQGLEPGKRVACDRLKGGEGYYESDTLDTFFDSA' A
#
# COMPACT_ATOMS: atom_id res chain seq x y z
N MET A 1 -2.22 -0.79 1.53
CA MET A 1 -1.14 -1.82 1.73
C MET A 1 -0.13 -1.76 0.58
N ILE A 2 0.93 -2.58 0.57
CA ILE A 2 1.83 -2.74 -0.59
C ILE A 2 1.45 -4.01 -1.35
N LEU A 3 1.20 -3.89 -2.65
CA LEU A 3 0.79 -4.98 -3.55
C LEU A 3 1.97 -5.42 -4.44
N SER A 4 2.08 -6.72 -4.68
CA SER A 4 2.99 -7.25 -5.70
C SER A 4 2.58 -6.81 -7.11
N ALA A 5 3.52 -6.83 -8.06
CA ALA A 5 3.25 -6.44 -9.45
C ALA A 5 2.15 -7.27 -10.14
N ASP A 6 1.92 -8.51 -9.70
CA ASP A 6 0.84 -9.38 -10.19
C ASP A 6 -0.48 -9.21 -9.43
N GLY A 7 -0.52 -8.34 -8.41
CA GLY A 7 -1.70 -8.07 -7.57
C GLY A 7 -2.13 -9.24 -6.67
N LYS A 8 -1.37 -10.34 -6.62
CA LYS A 8 -1.78 -11.56 -5.89
C LYS A 8 -1.31 -11.59 -4.44
N THR A 9 -0.31 -10.77 -4.10
CA THR A 9 0.25 -10.70 -2.75
C THR A 9 0.09 -9.29 -2.21
N ALA A 10 -0.44 -9.19 -0.99
CA ALA A 10 -0.55 -7.96 -0.25
C ALA A 10 0.30 -8.02 1.02
N VAL A 11 1.03 -6.95 1.27
CA VAL A 11 1.86 -6.77 2.46
C VAL A 11 1.30 -5.58 3.26
N PRO A 12 0.83 -5.80 4.50
CA PRO A 12 0.37 -4.71 5.34
C PRO A 12 1.54 -3.81 5.75
N LEU A 13 1.27 -2.51 5.81
CA LEU A 13 2.17 -1.54 6.43
C LEU A 13 2.19 -1.76 7.94
N GLY A 14 3.35 -1.59 8.56
CA GLY A 14 3.46 -1.52 10.01
C GLY A 14 2.94 -0.19 10.55
N ASP A 15 2.55 -0.16 11.82
CA ASP A 15 1.97 1.03 12.46
C ASP A 15 2.90 2.26 12.40
N HIS A 16 4.22 2.04 12.47
CA HIS A 16 5.24 3.07 12.38
C HIS A 16 5.41 3.67 10.97
N GLU A 17 4.81 3.05 9.95
CA GLU A 17 4.80 3.52 8.57
C GLU A 17 3.55 4.36 8.25
N LEU A 18 2.65 4.55 9.23
CA LEU A 18 1.45 5.39 9.12
C LEU A 18 1.72 6.82 9.62
N PRO A 19 1.04 7.85 9.06
CA PRO A 19 0.00 7.78 8.04
C PRO A 19 0.58 7.58 6.63
N LEU A 20 -0.14 6.82 5.79
CA LEU A 20 0.13 6.81 4.36
C LEU A 20 -0.42 8.11 3.76
N LEU A 21 0.45 9.08 3.51
CA LEU A 21 0.05 10.37 2.97
C LEU A 21 -0.55 10.22 1.57
N GLN A 22 -1.75 10.79 1.38
CA GLN A 22 -2.39 10.90 0.07
C GLN A 22 -1.52 11.75 -0.87
N GLY A 23 -1.45 11.38 -2.15
CA GLY A 23 -0.62 12.06 -3.16
C GLY A 23 0.64 11.30 -3.56
N LEU A 24 0.85 10.08 -3.05
CA LEU A 24 1.78 9.14 -3.67
C LEU A 24 1.24 8.73 -5.03
N GLU A 25 2.04 8.90 -6.08
CA GLU A 25 1.62 8.58 -7.45
C GLU A 25 1.26 7.09 -7.57
N PRO A 26 0.04 6.77 -8.04
CA PRO A 26 -0.33 5.40 -8.36
C PRO A 26 0.68 4.79 -9.34
N GLY A 27 1.10 3.56 -9.09
CA GLY A 27 2.11 2.90 -9.93
C GLY A 27 3.56 3.28 -9.62
N LYS A 28 3.83 4.11 -8.59
CA LYS A 28 5.18 4.28 -8.07
C LYS A 28 5.66 3.01 -7.38
N ARG A 29 6.80 2.47 -7.81
CA ARG A 29 7.47 1.32 -7.17
C ARG A 29 8.00 1.74 -5.80
N VAL A 30 7.77 0.88 -4.82
CA VAL A 30 8.34 0.99 -3.46
C VAL A 30 9.09 -0.27 -3.10
N ALA A 31 10.21 -0.10 -2.40
CA ALA A 31 10.97 -1.23 -1.88
C ALA A 31 10.16 -1.97 -0.81
N CYS A 32 10.14 -3.30 -0.89
CA CYS A 32 9.44 -4.15 0.05
C CYS A 32 10.10 -5.52 0.09
N ASP A 33 11.03 -5.72 1.02
CA ASP A 33 11.79 -6.98 1.16
C ASP A 33 10.92 -8.18 1.55
N ARG A 34 9.69 -7.91 2.01
CA ARG A 34 8.68 -8.93 2.34
C ARG A 34 8.03 -9.53 1.08
N LEU A 35 8.16 -8.87 -0.07
CA LEU A 35 7.74 -9.40 -1.37
C LEU A 35 8.91 -10.14 -2.02
N LYS A 36 8.62 -11.24 -2.72
CA LYS A 36 9.67 -12.04 -3.41
C LYS A 36 10.47 -11.23 -4.45
N GLY A 37 9.88 -10.19 -5.03
CA GLY A 37 10.54 -9.29 -5.97
C GLY A 37 11.32 -8.14 -5.32
N GLY A 38 11.28 -8.00 -3.99
CA GLY A 38 11.89 -6.89 -3.26
C GLY A 38 11.17 -5.56 -3.44
N GLU A 39 10.03 -5.54 -4.13
CA GLU A 39 9.31 -4.32 -4.49
C GLU A 39 7.82 -4.57 -4.73
N GLY A 40 7.06 -3.49 -4.63
CA GLY A 40 5.63 -3.47 -4.92
C GLY A 40 5.11 -2.06 -5.15
N TYR A 41 3.80 -1.90 -5.01
CA TYR A 41 3.08 -0.65 -5.27
C TYR A 41 2.12 -0.39 -4.11
N TYR A 42 1.96 0.88 -3.72
CA TYR A 42 0.87 1.20 -2.81
C TYR A 42 -0.47 0.92 -3.49
N GLU A 43 -1.39 0.35 -2.71
CA GLU A 43 -2.79 0.23 -3.06
C GLU A 43 -3.37 1.61 -3.42
N SER A 44 -4.05 1.68 -4.55
CA SER A 44 -4.62 2.93 -5.09
C SER A 44 -6.04 3.20 -4.62
N ASP A 45 -6.74 2.18 -4.13
CA ASP A 45 -8.11 2.30 -3.65
C ASP A 45 -8.12 2.98 -2.29
N THR A 46 -9.08 3.89 -2.10
CA THR A 46 -9.25 4.64 -0.85
C THR A 46 -10.34 4.04 0.00
N LEU A 47 -10.23 4.25 1.31
CA LEU A 47 -11.30 3.87 2.23
C LEU A 47 -12.55 4.71 1.98
N ASP A 48 -13.71 4.07 2.21
CA ASP A 48 -15.00 4.73 2.07
C ASP A 48 -15.26 5.71 3.21
N THR A 49 -16.12 6.70 2.98
CA THR A 49 -16.45 7.73 3.96
C THR A 49 -17.03 7.17 5.27
N PHE A 50 -17.66 5.98 5.24
CA PHE A 50 -18.14 5.34 6.48
C PHE A 50 -17.01 4.98 7.45
N PHE A 51 -15.79 4.75 6.94
CA PHE A 51 -14.63 4.46 7.78
C PHE A 51 -14.27 5.66 8.68
N ASP A 52 -14.49 6.89 8.21
CA ASP A 52 -14.21 8.11 8.96
C ASP A 52 -15.26 8.42 10.04
N SER A 53 -16.44 7.78 9.95
CA SER A 53 -17.63 8.13 10.73
C SER A 53 -17.82 7.33 12.03
N ALA A 54 -16.86 6.47 12.38
CA ALA A 54 -16.92 5.57 13.54
C ALA A 54 -16.48 6.23 14.87
#